data_AF-A0A0F9SQY3-F1
#
_entry.id   AF-A0A0F9SQY3-F1
#
_cell.length_a   1.000
_cell.length_b   1.000
_cell.length_c   1.000
_cell.angle_alpha   90.00
_cell.angle_beta   90.00
_cell.angle_gamma   90.00
#
_symmetry.space_group_name_H-M   'P 1'
#
loop_
_entity.id
_entity.type
_entity.pdbx_description
1 polymer ?
#
loop_
_entity_poly.entity_id
_entity_poly.type
_entity_poly.pdbx_seq_one_letter_code
_entity_poly.pdbx_strand_id
1 'polypeptide(L)' 'MREEEIEERSFRNLVEFNREELIKITEGTRASELFNDRERMRLKLHGVLARRDGRKSVPTARAMAVLNGEE' A
#
# COMPACT_ATOMS: atom_id res chain seq x y z
N MET A 1 -14.40 -6.32 19.76
CA MET A 1 -13.37 -5.86 18.81
C MET A 1 -13.74 -4.42 18.47
N ARG A 2 -12.86 -3.44 18.70
CA ARG A 2 -13.12 -2.05 18.30
C ARG A 2 -12.92 -1.93 16.79
N GLU A 3 -13.66 -1.05 16.12
CA GLU A 3 -13.57 -0.84 14.65
C GLU A 3 -12.12 -0.56 14.21
N GLU A 4 -11.39 0.21 15.00
CA GLU A 4 -9.95 0.51 14.80
C GLU A 4 -9.08 -0.75 14.70
N GLU A 5 -9.38 -1.80 15.47
CA GLU A 5 -8.61 -3.05 15.45
C GLU A 5 -8.82 -3.83 14.15
N ILE A 6 -10.02 -3.75 13.58
CA ILE A 6 -10.38 -4.41 12.32
C ILE A 6 -9.74 -3.67 11.14
N GLU A 7 -9.77 -2.33 11.17
CA GLU A 7 -9.12 -1.50 10.17
C GLU A 7 -7.60 -1.73 10.15
N GLU A 8 -6.97 -1.77 11.33
CA GLU A 8 -5.54 -2.03 11.48
C GLU A 8 -5.14 -3.38 10.88
N ARG A 9 -5.86 -4.46 11.24
CA ARG A 9 -5.60 -5.79 10.69
C ARG A 9 -5.82 -5.83 9.17
N SER A 10 -6.84 -5.14 8.68
CA SER A 10 -7.15 -5.10 7.25
C SER A 10 -6.05 -4.38 6.46
N PHE A 11 -5.53 -3.29 7.01
CA PHE A 11 -4.37 -2.57 6.46
C PHE A 11 -3.14 -3.47 6.39
N ARG A 12 -2.74 -4.08 7.52
CA ARG A 12 -1.57 -4.96 7.59
C ARG A 12 -1.68 -6.12 6.61
N ASN A 13 -2.84 -6.78 6.56
CA ASN A 13 -3.09 -7.88 5.63
C ASN A 13 -2.95 -7.43 4.15
N LEU A 14 -3.40 -6.22 3.82
CA LEU A 14 -3.24 -5.69 2.46
C LEU A 14 -1.79 -5.37 2.13
N VAL A 15 -1.02 -4.83 3.07
CA VAL A 15 0.41 -4.57 2.86
C VAL A 15 1.17 -5.88 2.66
N GLU A 16 0.95 -6.87 3.54
CA GLU A 16 1.63 -8.17 3.46
C GLU A 16 1.23 -8.96 2.21
N PHE A 17 -0.06 -8.95 1.84
CA PHE A 17 -0.52 -9.63 0.64
C PHE A 17 0.11 -9.08 -0.65
N ASN A 18 0.37 -7.77 -0.71
CA ASN A 18 0.95 -7.10 -1.89
C ASN A 18 2.45 -6.76 -1.69
N ARG A 19 3.14 -7.44 -0.76
CA ARG A 19 4.49 -7.06 -0.31
C ARG A 19 5.47 -6.96 -1.47
N GLU A 20 5.51 -7.97 -2.34
CA GLU A 20 6.45 -8.03 -3.47
C GLU A 20 6.23 -6.88 -4.46
N GLU A 21 4.97 -6.61 -4.82
CA GLU A 21 4.62 -5.51 -5.73
C GLU A 21 4.92 -4.15 -5.10
N LEU A 22 4.64 -3.98 -3.81
CA LEU A 22 4.94 -2.72 -3.12
C LEU A 22 6.45 -2.45 -3.07
N ILE A 23 7.28 -3.47 -2.85
CA ILE A 23 8.75 -3.36 -2.94
C ILE A 23 9.19 -2.97 -4.36
N LYS A 24 8.66 -3.60 -5.40
CA LYS A 24 8.98 -3.22 -6.79
C LYS A 24 8.67 -1.74 -7.07
N ILE A 25 7.66 -1.16 -6.43
CA ILE A 25 7.36 0.27 -6.55
C ILE A 25 8.43 1.14 -5.87
N THR A 26 8.94 0.74 -4.70
CA THR A 26 10.02 1.48 -4.02
C THR A 26 11.32 1.47 -4.84
N GLU A 27 11.54 0.39 -5.59
CA GLU A 27 12.65 0.23 -6.54
C GLU A 27 12.47 0.99 -7.86
N GLY A 28 11.29 1.60 -8.08
CA GLY A 28 11.04 2.51 -9.21
C GLY A 28 10.03 2.01 -10.24
N THR A 29 9.48 0.81 -10.07
CA THR A 29 8.40 0.28 -10.93
C THR A 29 7.13 1.09 -10.73
N ARG A 30 6.36 1.38 -11.79
CA ARG A 30 5.12 2.13 -11.62
C ARG A 30 4.02 1.22 -11.10
N ALA A 31 3.25 1.69 -10.12
CA ALA A 31 2.09 0.96 -9.62
C ALA A 31 1.07 0.59 -10.71
N SER A 32 0.98 1.37 -11.80
CA SER A 32 0.11 1.07 -12.95
C SER A 32 0.55 -0.14 -13.77
N GLU A 33 1.80 -0.58 -13.63
CA GLU A 33 2.34 -1.77 -14.31
C GLU A 33 2.13 -3.04 -13.49
N LEU A 34 1.87 -2.92 -12.18
CA LEU A 34 1.72 -4.05 -11.25
C LEU A 34 0.27 -4.31 -10.87
N PHE A 35 -0.54 -3.27 -10.81
CA PHE A 35 -1.92 -3.34 -10.32
C PHE A 35 -2.88 -2.77 -11.35
N ASN A 36 -4.06 -3.37 -11.48
CA ASN A 36 -5.15 -2.79 -12.26
C ASN A 36 -5.80 -1.60 -11.53
N ASP A 37 -6.67 -0.87 -12.23
CA ASP A 37 -7.28 0.35 -11.72
C ASP A 37 -8.08 0.12 -10.42
N ARG A 38 -8.77 -1.01 -10.32
CA ARG A 38 -9.58 -1.37 -9.15
C ARG A 38 -8.71 -1.66 -7.95
N GLU A 39 -7.63 -2.40 -8.12
CA GLU A 39 -6.63 -2.69 -7.07
C GLU A 39 -5.96 -1.42 -6.59
N ARG A 40 -5.49 -0.56 -7.51
CA ARG A 40 -4.87 0.72 -7.13
C ARG A 40 -5.85 1.61 -6.37
N MET A 41 -7.13 1.63 -6.75
CA MET A 41 -8.16 2.37 -6.02
C MET A 41 -8.37 1.80 -4.62
N ARG A 42 -8.47 0.47 -4.49
CA ARG A 42 -8.59 -0.21 -3.20
C ARG A 42 -7.41 0.10 -2.28
N LEU A 43 -6.18 -0.04 -2.79
CA LEU A 43 -4.97 0.25 -2.02
C LEU A 43 -4.89 1.71 -1.59
N LYS A 44 -5.41 2.65 -2.39
CA LYS A 44 -5.52 4.07 -2.01
C LYS A 44 -6.57 4.31 -0.93
N LEU A 45 -7.73 3.68 -1.05
CA LEU A 45 -8.81 3.80 -0.06
C LEU A 45 -8.36 3.29 1.32
N HIS A 46 -7.58 2.22 1.36
CA HIS A 46 -7.00 1.70 2.61
C HIS A 46 -5.72 2.42 3.03
N GLY A 47 -5.28 3.48 2.34
CA GLY A 47 -4.08 4.23 2.72
C GLY A 47 -2.76 3.49 2.51
N VAL A 48 -2.73 2.41 1.73
CA VAL A 48 -1.50 1.68 1.37
C VAL A 48 -0.72 2.43 0.29
N LEU A 49 -1.41 2.97 -0.72
CA LEU A 49 -0.82 3.79 -1.78
C LEU A 49 -1.28 5.24 -1.69
N ALA A 50 -0.38 6.18 -1.95
CA ALA A 50 -0.69 7.60 -2.14
C ALA A 50 -0.20 8.10 -3.50
N ARG A 51 -0.78 9.21 -3.98
CA ARG A 51 -0.25 9.92 -5.16
C ARG A 51 0.93 10.78 -4.73
N ARG A 52 2.08 10.60 -5.37
CA ARG A 52 3.23 11.50 -5.31
C ARG A 52 3.26 12.39 -6.55
N ASP A 53 3.30 13.69 -6.33
CA ASP A 53 3.44 14.74 -7.36
C ASP A 53 2.43 14.60 -8.51
N GLY A 54 1.21 14.15 -8.19
CA GLY A 54 0.09 14.03 -9.13
C GLY A 54 0.19 12.90 -10.17
N ARG A 55 1.36 12.26 -10.34
CA ARG A 55 1.61 11.34 -11.45
C ARG A 55 1.91 9.89 -11.05
N LYS A 56 2.57 9.66 -9.90
CA LYS A 56 3.00 8.32 -9.48
C LYS A 56 2.23 7.88 -8.26
N SER A 57 1.82 6.60 -8.19
CA SER A 57 1.34 6.02 -6.94
C SER A 57 2.52 5.36 -6.24
N VAL A 58 2.74 5.68 -4.97
CA VAL A 58 3.84 5.17 -4.14
C VAL A 58 3.28 4.62 -2.82
N PRO A 59 3.93 3.64 -2.18
CA PRO A 59 3.58 3.24 -0.82
C PRO A 59 3.59 4.44 0.13
N THR A 60 2.62 4.48 1.04
CA THR A 60 2.59 5.49 2.11
C THR A 60 3.69 5.24 3.14
N ALA A 61 4.05 6.25 3.93
CA ALA A 61 5.02 6.08 5.02
C ALA A 61 4.61 4.96 6.00
N ARG A 62 3.30 4.84 6.27
CA ARG A 62 2.75 3.76 7.09
C ARG A 62 2.94 2.39 6.44
N ALA A 63 2.63 2.26 5.15
CA ALA A 63 2.87 1.00 4.44
C ALA A 63 4.37 0.63 4.43
N MET A 64 5.25 1.63 4.30
CA MET A 64 6.70 1.44 4.39
C MET A 64 7.15 0.93 5.76
N ALA A 65 6.59 1.45 6.85
CA ALA A 65 6.89 0.96 8.20
C ALA A 65 6.58 -0.54 8.36
N VAL A 66 5.42 -1.00 7.87
CA VAL A 66 5.07 -2.43 7.85
C VAL A 66 6.06 -3.23 6.98
N LEU A 67 6.38 -2.75 5.77
CA LEU A 67 7.33 -3.44 4.87
C LEU A 67 8.73 -3.59 5.49
N ASN A 68 9.15 -2.61 6.28
CA ASN A 68 10.43 -2.60 7.00
C ASN A 68 10.40 -3.37 8.33
N GLY A 69 9.22 -3.80 8.80
CA GLY A 69 9.05 -4.44 10.11
C GLY A 69 9.17 -3.50 11.30
N GLU A 70 8.89 -2.20 11.09
CA GLU A 70 8.97 -1.14 12.11
C GLU A 70 7.63 -0.96 12.87
N GLU A 71 6.59 -1.74 12.54
CA GLU A 71 5.20 -1.62 13.04
C GLU A 71 4.60 -2.93 13.59
#